data_AF-T2IG71-F1
#
_entry.id   AF-T2IG71-F1
#
_cell.length_a   1.000
_cell.length_b   1.000
_cell.length_c   1.000
_cell.angle_alpha   90.00
_cell.angle_beta   90.00
_cell.angle_gamma   90.00
#
_symmetry.space_group_name_H-M   'P 1'
#
loop_
_entity.id
_entity.type
_entity.pdbx_description
1 polymer ?
#
loop_
_entity_poly.entity_id
_entity_poly.type
_entity_poly.pdbx_seq_one_letter_code
_entity_poly.pdbx_strand_id
1 'polypeptide(L)'
;MLWLEISPARVIMSLQGSGRFCYRHFWEPGIYGLSRYWLNDSGGEIANAFRLRNYTRSLQLDGETLPEYLRIEYELWSGEVQMGNYILNLEVYR
;
A
#
# COMPACT_ATOMS: atom_id res chain seq x y z
N MET A 1 0.92 9.16 11.30
CA MET A 1 -0.46 8.66 11.19
C MET A 1 -0.53 7.65 10.05
N LEU A 2 -1.00 6.43 10.31
CA LEU A 2 -1.29 5.42 9.29
C LEU A 2 -2.81 5.40 9.07
N TRP A 3 -3.23 5.43 7.81
CA TRP A 3 -4.62 5.40 7.39
C TRP A 3 -4.83 4.29 6.37
N LEU A 4 -5.94 3.57 6.49
CA LEU A 4 -6.31 2.49 5.60
C LEU A 4 -7.75 2.69 5.13
N GLU A 5 -7.91 2.86 3.82
CA GLU A 5 -9.22 2.93 3.16
C GLU A 5 -9.49 1.56 2.54
N ILE A 6 -10.55 0.89 2.99
CA ILE A 6 -10.86 -0.49 2.60
C ILE A 6 -12.19 -0.51 1.83
N SER A 7 -12.20 -1.22 0.71
CA SER A 7 -13.41 -1.60 -0.02
C SER A 7 -13.19 -2.97 -0.69
N PRO A 8 -14.26 -3.68 -1.10
CA PRO A 8 -14.12 -4.97 -1.78
C PRO A 8 -13.33 -4.90 -3.10
N ALA A 9 -13.35 -3.75 -3.78
CA ALA A 9 -12.66 -3.59 -5.05
C ALA A 9 -11.22 -3.09 -4.91
N ARG A 10 -10.94 -2.30 -3.86
CA ARG A 10 -9.63 -1.64 -3.68
C ARG A 10 -9.30 -1.35 -2.23
N VAL A 11 -8.01 -1.32 -1.94
CA VAL A 11 -7.47 -0.86 -0.66
C VAL A 11 -6.40 0.20 -0.90
N ILE A 12 -6.43 1.25 -0.08
CA ILE A 12 -5.43 2.33 -0.11
C ILE A 12 -4.83 2.47 1.27
N MET A 13 -3.51 2.32 1.37
CA MET A 13 -2.76 2.57 2.60
C MET A 13 -2.00 3.88 2.46
N SER A 14 -2.26 4.83 3.34
CA SER A 14 -1.54 6.10 3.41
C SER A 14 -0.83 6.22 4.76
N LEU A 15 0.48 6.47 4.74
CA LEU A 15 1.25 6.83 5.91
C LEU A 15 1.72 8.27 5.78
N GLN A 16 1.39 9.10 6.75
CA GLN A 16 1.93 10.43 6.91
C GLN A 16 2.75 10.47 8.20
N GLY A 17 4.07 10.31 8.08
CA GLY A 17 5.02 10.58 9.15
C GLY A 17 5.21 12.09 9.30
N SER A 18 5.74 12.53 10.45
CA SER A 18 5.98 13.92 10.86
C SER A 18 6.97 14.69 9.97
N GLY A 19 6.67 14.80 8.68
CA GLY A 19 7.49 15.48 7.68
C GLY A 19 8.76 14.74 7.26
N ARG A 20 8.99 13.49 7.69
CA ARG A 20 10.20 12.71 7.32
C ARG A 20 9.95 11.55 6.37
N PHE A 21 8.78 10.93 6.49
CA PHE A 21 8.41 9.78 5.67
C PHE A 21 6.93 9.82 5.38
N CYS A 22 6.58 9.89 4.10
CA CYS A 22 5.21 9.74 3.65
C CYS A 22 5.16 8.62 2.62
N TYR A 23 4.04 7.92 2.57
CA TYR A 23 3.86 6.86 1.59
C TYR A 23 2.38 6.64 1.28
N ARG A 24 2.08 6.26 0.04
CA ARG A 24 0.77 5.78 -0.37
C ARG A 24 0.91 4.52 -1.22
N HIS A 25 0.25 3.44 -0.83
CA HIS A 25 0.07 2.22 -1.63
C HIS A 25 -1.35 2.11 -2.13
N PHE A 26 -1.49 1.54 -3.31
CA PHE A 26 -2.78 1.29 -3.93
C PHE A 26 -2.87 -0.17 -4.39
N TRP A 27 -3.88 -0.90 -3.94
CA TRP A 27 -4.15 -2.26 -4.40
C TRP A 27 -5.53 -2.35 -5.04
N GLU A 28 -5.57 -2.78 -6.30
CA GLU A 28 -6.80 -3.09 -7.03
C GLU A 28 -6.52 -4.30 -7.95
N PRO A 29 -7.27 -5.41 -7.83
CA PRO A 29 -7.02 -6.62 -8.61
C PRO A 29 -6.99 -6.36 -10.12
N GLY A 30 -5.99 -6.94 -10.80
CA GLY A 30 -5.85 -6.83 -12.26
C GLY A 30 -5.28 -5.50 -12.77
N ILE A 31 -4.91 -4.57 -11.88
CA ILE A 31 -4.32 -3.28 -12.25
C ILE A 31 -2.91 -3.15 -11.67
N TYR A 32 -2.00 -2.56 -12.45
CA TYR A 32 -0.72 -2.10 -11.93
C TYR A 32 -0.89 -0.78 -11.17
N GLY A 33 -0.94 -0.86 -9.84
CA GLY A 33 -0.92 0.30 -8.95
C GLY A 33 0.44 1.01 -8.98
N LEU A 34 0.43 2.31 -8.68
CA LEU A 34 1.63 3.12 -8.48
C LEU A 34 1.71 3.52 -7.01
N SER A 35 2.74 3.03 -6.33
CA SER A 35 3.06 3.36 -4.95
C SER A 35 4.14 4.42 -4.90
N ARG A 36 3.89 5.50 -4.16
CA ARG A 36 4.84 6.62 -4.00
C ARG A 36 5.37 6.64 -2.59
N TYR A 37 6.68 6.78 -2.48
CA TYR A 37 7.41 6.88 -1.23
C TYR A 37 8.18 8.20 -1.24
N TRP A 38 7.94 9.01 -0.22
CA TRP A 38 8.64 10.28 0.01
C TRP A 38 9.53 10.12 1.23
N LEU A 39 10.83 10.23 1.02
CA LEU A 39 11.85 10.19 2.08
C LEU A 39 12.40 11.60 2.20
N ASN A 40 11.90 12.39 3.16
CA ASN A 40 12.43 13.74 3.35
C ASN A 40 13.75 13.65 4.12
N ASP A 41 14.74 14.44 3.70
CA ASP A 41 16.00 14.55 4.41
C ASP A 41 15.80 15.40 5.68
N SER A 42 16.70 15.23 6.65
CA SER A 42 16.83 15.93 7.92
C SER A 42 16.62 17.44 7.84
N GLY A 43 16.90 18.05 6.67
CA GLY A 43 16.79 19.48 6.38
C GLY A 43 15.40 19.97 5.97
N GLY A 44 14.39 19.10 5.86
CA GLY A 44 13.03 19.50 5.48
C GLY A 44 12.83 19.78 3.98
N GLU A 45 13.86 19.57 3.15
CA GLU A 45 13.68 19.51 1.70
C GLU A 45 13.02 18.18 1.30
N ILE A 46 12.16 18.24 0.28
CA ILE A 46 11.51 17.05 -0.29
C ILE A 46 12.58 16.22 -0.99
N ALA A 47 13.28 15.40 -0.22
CA ALA A 47 14.24 14.47 -0.80
C ALA A 47 13.47 13.37 -1.55
N ASN A 48 13.93 13.16 -2.78
CA ASN A 48 13.65 12.07 -3.71
C ASN A 48 12.40 11.23 -3.43
N ALA A 49 11.33 11.51 -4.16
CA ALA A 49 10.20 10.58 -4.26
C ALA A 49 10.59 9.42 -5.18
N PHE A 50 10.59 8.19 -4.68
CA PHE A 50 10.72 7.01 -5.54
C PHE A 50 9.36 6.35 -5.76
N ARG A 51 9.21 5.76 -6.94
CA ARG A 51 7.96 5.18 -7.43
C ARG A 51 8.16 3.68 -7.60
N LEU A 52 7.29 2.91 -6.98
CA LEU A 52 7.20 1.47 -7.20
C LEU A 52 5.87 1.17 -7.88
N ARG A 53 5.86 0.13 -8.71
CA ARG A 53 4.62 -0.42 -9.24
C ARG A 53 4.26 -1.65 -8.42
N ASN A 54 2.97 -1.87 -8.24
CA ASN A 54 2.49 -3.12 -7.67
C ASN A 54 1.44 -3.74 -8.57
N TYR A 55 1.44 -5.06 -8.67
CA TYR A 55 0.40 -5.80 -9.37
C TYR A 55 -0.38 -6.61 -8.36
N THR A 56 -1.66 -6.26 -8.13
CA THR A 56 -2.49 -6.98 -7.17
C THR A 56 -3.05 -8.24 -7.82
N ARG A 57 -2.61 -9.39 -7.32
CA ARG A 57 -3.00 -10.72 -7.80
C ARG A 57 -4.34 -11.15 -7.19
N SER A 58 -4.53 -10.88 -5.91
CA SER A 58 -5.77 -11.15 -5.21
C SER A 58 -6.02 -10.14 -4.10
N LEU A 59 -7.30 -9.89 -3.85
CA LEU A 59 -7.80 -9.09 -2.73
C LEU A 59 -9.00 -9.86 -2.18
N GLN A 60 -8.88 -10.30 -0.92
CA GLN A 60 -9.94 -10.94 -0.17
C GLN A 60 -10.27 -10.05 1.02
N LEU A 61 -11.55 -9.71 1.15
CA LEU A 61 -12.08 -8.92 2.25
C LEU A 61 -13.25 -9.68 2.84
N ASP A 62 -13.10 -10.11 4.09
CA ASP A 62 -14.16 -10.79 4.84
C ASP A 62 -14.65 -9.91 6.00
N GLY A 63 -15.92 -10.09 6.36
CA GLY A 63 -16.64 -9.32 7.35
C GLY A 63 -18.02 -8.91 6.84
N GLU A 64 -19.00 -8.79 7.75
CA GLU A 64 -20.38 -8.45 7.38
C GLU A 64 -20.58 -6.93 7.30
N THR A 65 -20.55 -6.26 8.45
CA THR A 65 -20.79 -4.81 8.56
C THR A 65 -19.49 -4.02 8.64
N LEU A 66 -18.44 -4.62 9.19
CA LEU A 66 -17.11 -4.05 9.32
C LEU A 66 -16.08 -5.08 8.83
N PRO A 67 -14.93 -4.64 8.29
CA PRO A 67 -13.84 -5.54 7.94
C PRO A 67 -13.38 -6.33 9.16
N GLU A 68 -13.33 -7.65 9.04
CA GLU A 68 -12.78 -8.57 10.06
C GLU A 68 -11.44 -9.13 9.60
N TYR A 69 -11.34 -9.41 8.30
CA TYR A 69 -10.13 -9.93 7.67
C TYR A 69 -9.90 -9.29 6.32
N LEU A 70 -8.66 -8.91 6.06
CA LEU A 70 -8.21 -8.43 4.75
C LEU A 70 -6.92 -9.17 4.39
N ARG A 71 -6.92 -9.79 3.21
CA ARG A 71 -5.75 -10.40 2.59
C ARG A 71 -5.53 -9.81 1.21
N ILE A 72 -4.32 -9.33 0.96
CA ILE A 72 -3.90 -8.81 -0.34
C ILE A 72 -2.63 -9.52 -0.75
N GLU A 73 -2.64 -10.16 -1.92
CA GLU A 73 -1.44 -10.71 -2.52
C GLU A 73 -1.05 -9.87 -3.72
N TYR A 74 0.20 -9.42 -3.74
CA TYR A 74 0.66 -8.51 -4.79
C TYR A 74 2.15 -8.72 -5.10
N GLU A 75 2.52 -8.34 -6.31
CA GLU A 75 3.91 -8.22 -6.71
C GLU A 75 4.37 -6.78 -6.55
N LEU A 76 5.64 -6.57 -6.23
CA LEU A 76 6.24 -5.25 -6.19
C LEU A 76 7.33 -5.15 -7.26
N TRP A 77 7.35 -4.03 -7.97
CA TRP A 77 8.18 -3.82 -9.15
C TRP A 77 8.89 -2.46 -9.08
N SER A 78 10.16 -2.44 -9.45
CA SER A 78 10.95 -1.23 -9.67
C SER A 78 11.38 -1.18 -11.13
N GLY A 79 10.72 -0.34 -11.93
CA GLY A 79 10.87 -0.38 -13.38
C GLY A 79 10.46 -1.75 -13.94
N GLU A 80 11.40 -2.46 -14.57
CA GLU A 80 11.21 -3.79 -15.15
C GLU A 80 11.64 -4.93 -14.20
N VAL A 81 12.16 -4.58 -13.02
CA VAL A 81 12.64 -5.58 -12.04
C VAL A 81 11.53 -5.91 -11.05
N GLN A 82 11.09 -7.18 -11.05
CA GLN A 82 10.23 -7.71 -10.00
C GLN A 82 11.05 -7.85 -8.71
N MET A 83 10.71 -7.06 -7.70
CA MET A 83 11.39 -7.07 -6.41
C MET A 83 10.91 -8.20 -5.50
N GLY A 84 9.68 -8.69 -5.72
CA GLY A 84 9.18 -9.86 -5.01
C GLY A 84 7.66 -10.01 -5.04
N ASN A 85 7.20 -11.05 -4.36
CA ASN A 85 5.80 -11.36 -4.09
C ASN A 85 5.54 -11.13 -2.60
N TYR A 86 4.46 -10.41 -2.28
CA TYR A 86 4.14 -9.98 -0.94
C TYR A 86 2.68 -10.32 -0.61
N ILE A 87 2.44 -10.56 0.68
CA ILE A 87 1.11 -10.78 1.23
C ILE A 87 0.93 -9.81 2.38
N LEU A 88 -0.10 -8.96 2.31
CA LEU A 88 -0.59 -8.18 3.44
C LEU A 88 -1.78 -8.93 4.04
N ASN A 89 -1.63 -9.39 5.28
CA ASN A 89 -2.72 -9.92 6.08
C ASN A 89 -3.04 -8.94 7.20
N LEU A 90 -4.30 -8.60 7.36
CA LEU A 90 -4.81 -7.77 8.44
C LEU A 90 -6.03 -8.46 9.06
N GLU A 91 -5.93 -8.71 10.35
CA GLU A 91 -7.03 -9.19 11.20
C GLU A 91 -7.46 -8.04 12.10
N VAL A 92 -8.75 -7.71 12.09
CA VAL A 92 -9.31 -6.62 12.86
C VAL A 92 -10.08 -7.20 14.03
N TYR A 93 -9.47 -7.11 15.20
CA TYR A 93 -10.08 -7.53 16.46
C TYR A 93 -10.87 -6.38 17.09
N ARG A 94 -12.00 -6.70 17.71
CA ARG A 94 -12.78 -5.77 18.55
C ARG A 94 -12.24 -5.70 19.96
#